data_AF-A0A537LZ46-F1
#
_entry.id   AF-A0A537LZ46-F1
#
_cell.length_a   1.000
_cell.length_b   1.000
_cell.length_c   1.000
_cell.angle_alpha   90.00
_cell.angle_beta   90.00
_cell.angle_gamma   90.00
#
_symmetry.space_group_name_H-M   'P 1'
#
loop_
_entity.id
_entity.type
_entity.pdbx_description
1 polymer ?
#
loop_
_entity_poly.entity_id
_entity_poly.type
_entity_poly.pdbx_seq_one_letter_code
_entity_poly.pdbx_strand_id
1 'polypeptide(L)'
;MNIRVRLLALLLLAWGSPALADMTATYVAQKVAMKMTIEIASNGDVRGGTSSPTAYFIVHDGHAYVIQASFDGPVVMRMEDMAAVMTEQMKRMMPNLPADAAKNMPEWKLVKGPAVTIRGRQGVAYYMGGLPKNSPTESPMLVISTDPALAPLAAAMEHQFAMSTGMMGQMLGGSNPMSGLEAVLKTGAPLVLTGMELDSVTTDPIPPSRFALPAEPATIEVVRKTLGLSPS
;
A
#
# COMPACT_ATOMS: atom_id res chain seq x y z
N MET A 1 -40.19 36.39 21.63
CA MET A 1 -40.25 35.23 20.71
C MET A 1 -39.78 35.75 19.35
N ASN A 2 -38.65 35.40 18.72
CA ASN A 2 -37.76 34.25 18.89
C ASN A 2 -36.31 34.60 18.52
N ILE A 3 -35.49 34.86 19.54
CA ILE A 3 -34.01 34.72 19.51
C ILE A 3 -33.58 33.32 19.02
N ARG A 4 -34.51 32.35 19.00
CA ARG A 4 -34.30 30.96 18.59
C ARG A 4 -34.05 30.74 17.08
N VAL A 5 -34.37 31.68 16.19
CA VAL A 5 -34.22 31.46 14.73
C VAL A 5 -32.82 31.83 14.23
N ARG A 6 -32.08 32.71 14.93
CA ARG A 6 -30.70 33.07 14.53
C ARG A 6 -29.64 32.04 14.97
N LEU A 7 -29.98 31.13 15.88
CA LEU A 7 -29.07 30.09 16.37
C LEU A 7 -29.01 28.84 15.48
N LEU A 8 -29.94 28.66 14.54
CA LEU A 8 -29.95 27.47 13.66
C LEU A 8 -29.00 27.57 12.46
N ALA A 9 -28.61 28.78 12.05
CA ALA A 9 -27.72 28.96 10.88
C ALA A 9 -26.23 28.73 11.20
N LEU A 10 -25.84 28.72 12.48
CA LEU A 10 -24.45 28.54 12.91
C LEU A 10 -24.07 27.08 13.21
N LEU A 11 -25.04 26.16 13.28
CA LEU A 11 -24.80 24.74 13.56
C LEU A 11 -24.55 23.88 12.32
N LEU A 12 -24.79 24.40 11.11
CA LEU A 12 -24.55 23.69 9.85
C LEU A 12 -23.11 23.83 9.30
N LEU A 13 -22.27 24.68 9.90
CA LEU A 13 -20.87 24.88 9.49
C LEU A 13 -19.87 23.98 10.26
N ALA A 14 -20.33 23.17 11.21
CA ALA A 14 -19.46 22.39 12.10
C ALA A 14 -19.27 20.91 11.68
N TRP A 15 -19.87 20.47 10.56
CA TRP A 15 -19.71 19.11 10.03
C TRP A 15 -18.97 19.06 8.68
N GLY A 16 -18.18 20.09 8.38
CA GLY A 16 -17.08 19.91 7.46
C GLY A 16 -16.05 19.01 8.11
N SER A 17 -16.19 17.69 8.00
CA SER A 17 -15.01 16.82 8.03
C SER A 17 -13.98 17.50 7.13
N PRO A 18 -12.72 17.69 7.56
CA PRO A 18 -11.72 18.24 6.67
C PRO A 18 -11.78 17.38 5.40
N ALA A 19 -12.23 17.99 4.30
CA ALA A 19 -12.12 17.34 3.01
C ALA A 19 -10.64 17.01 2.91
N LEU A 20 -10.30 15.72 2.90
CA LEU A 20 -8.91 15.30 2.86
C LEU A 20 -8.34 16.00 1.63
N ALA A 21 -7.34 16.87 1.81
CA ALA A 21 -6.72 17.48 0.66
C ALA A 21 -6.04 16.37 -0.14
N ASP A 22 -5.96 16.54 -1.45
CA ASP A 22 -5.12 15.66 -2.25
C ASP A 22 -3.70 15.65 -1.67
N MET A 23 -3.02 14.52 -1.75
CA MET A 23 -1.70 14.33 -1.17
C MET A 23 -0.79 13.59 -2.14
N THR A 24 0.41 14.14 -2.37
CA THR A 24 1.48 13.44 -3.09
C THR A 24 2.64 13.18 -2.15
N ALA A 25 2.86 11.91 -1.81
CA ALA A 25 3.99 11.44 -1.03
C ALA A 25 5.08 10.87 -1.98
N THR A 26 6.30 11.37 -1.85
CA THR A 26 7.46 10.85 -2.60
C THR A 26 8.38 10.11 -1.65
N TYR A 27 8.74 8.89 -2.01
CA TYR A 27 9.77 8.07 -1.35
C TYR A 27 11.01 7.95 -2.24
N VAL A 28 12.19 7.93 -1.62
CA VAL A 28 13.47 7.76 -2.32
C VAL A 28 14.30 6.67 -1.67
N ALA A 29 14.94 5.83 -2.49
CA ALA A 29 15.97 4.92 -2.02
C ALA A 29 17.29 5.69 -1.86
N GLN A 30 17.99 5.56 -0.73
CA GLN A 30 19.24 6.31 -0.52
C GLN A 30 20.40 5.84 -1.42
N LYS A 31 20.42 4.54 -1.75
CA LYS A 31 21.57 3.90 -2.42
C LYS A 31 21.38 3.70 -3.93
N VAL A 32 20.16 3.88 -4.43
CA VAL A 32 19.80 3.67 -5.84
C VAL A 32 18.93 4.84 -6.25
N ALA A 33 19.07 5.32 -7.49
CA ALA A 33 18.22 6.36 -8.06
C ALA A 33 16.80 5.82 -8.37
N MET A 34 16.12 5.32 -7.34
CA MET A 34 14.74 4.83 -7.39
C MET A 34 13.85 5.73 -6.56
N LYS A 35 12.82 6.25 -7.21
CA LYS A 35 11.77 7.06 -6.60
C LYS A 35 10.45 6.30 -6.67
N MET A 36 9.66 6.38 -5.61
CA MET A 36 8.28 5.91 -5.58
C MET A 36 7.40 7.10 -5.25
N THR A 37 6.28 7.24 -5.96
CA THR A 37 5.32 8.31 -5.73
C THR A 37 3.98 7.67 -5.40
N ILE A 38 3.35 8.14 -4.33
CA ILE A 38 2.00 7.76 -3.91
C ILE A 38 1.16 9.04 -3.95
N GLU A 39 0.17 9.05 -4.82
CA GLU A 39 -0.82 10.10 -5.00
C GLU A 39 -2.13 9.62 -4.37
N ILE A 40 -2.76 10.48 -3.58
CA ILE A 40 -3.97 10.17 -2.82
C ILE A 40 -4.93 11.32 -3.10
N ALA A 41 -6.04 11.03 -3.74
CA ALA A 41 -7.10 12.00 -3.93
C ALA A 41 -7.92 12.17 -2.66
N SER A 42 -8.56 13.34 -2.56
CA SER A 42 -9.52 13.70 -1.53
C SER A 42 -10.70 12.72 -1.36
N ASN A 43 -11.06 12.00 -2.42
CA ASN A 43 -12.10 10.97 -2.41
C ASN A 43 -11.60 9.58 -1.94
N GLY A 44 -10.31 9.44 -1.65
CA GLY A 44 -9.70 8.17 -1.24
C GLY A 44 -9.11 7.33 -2.37
N ASP A 45 -9.22 7.76 -3.63
CA ASP A 45 -8.53 7.09 -4.73
C ASP A 45 -7.02 7.24 -4.55
N VAL A 46 -6.28 6.18 -4.87
CA VAL A 46 -4.83 6.14 -4.71
C VAL A 46 -4.20 5.75 -6.03
N ARG A 47 -3.08 6.38 -6.37
CA ARG A 47 -2.20 5.94 -7.44
C ARG A 47 -0.80 5.84 -6.90
N GLY A 48 -0.14 4.70 -7.09
CA GLY A 48 1.24 4.55 -6.69
C GLY A 48 2.08 3.88 -7.76
N GLY A 49 3.34 4.29 -7.86
CA GLY A 49 4.24 3.75 -8.84
C GLY A 49 5.68 4.13 -8.56
N THR A 50 6.60 3.35 -9.13
CA THR A 50 8.01 3.73 -9.15
C THR A 50 8.26 4.72 -10.29
N SER A 51 9.47 5.27 -10.38
CA SER A 51 9.92 6.07 -11.52
C SER A 51 9.95 5.27 -12.83
N SER A 52 9.80 3.94 -12.80
CA SER A 52 9.61 3.14 -14.01
C SER A 52 8.16 3.25 -14.51
N PRO A 53 7.94 3.62 -15.78
CA PRO A 53 6.59 3.69 -16.35
C PRO A 53 5.99 2.31 -16.66
N THR A 54 6.74 1.22 -16.43
CA THR A 54 6.35 -0.13 -16.85
C THR A 54 5.20 -0.71 -16.02
N ALA A 55 5.06 -0.29 -14.77
CA ALA A 55 3.97 -0.72 -13.91
C ALA A 55 3.66 0.31 -12.82
N TYR A 56 2.37 0.46 -12.52
CA TYR A 56 1.87 1.23 -11.40
C TYR A 56 0.57 0.62 -10.90
N PHE A 57 0.11 1.02 -9.72
CA PHE A 57 -1.17 0.59 -9.17
C PHE A 57 -2.12 1.77 -9.04
N ILE A 58 -3.41 1.46 -9.13
CA ILE A 58 -4.50 2.37 -8.81
C ILE A 58 -5.43 1.66 -7.83
N VAL A 59 -5.82 2.34 -6.76
CA VAL A 59 -7.01 2.03 -6.00
C VAL A 59 -8.07 3.02 -6.44
N HIS A 60 -9.15 2.52 -7.03
CA HIS A 60 -10.25 3.33 -7.52
C HIS A 60 -11.56 2.69 -7.10
N ASP A 61 -12.44 3.49 -6.48
CA ASP A 61 -13.72 3.03 -5.94
C ASP A 61 -13.58 1.80 -5.01
N GLY A 62 -12.50 1.79 -4.20
CA GLY A 62 -12.19 0.69 -3.26
C GLY A 62 -11.58 -0.56 -3.90
N HIS A 63 -11.48 -0.63 -5.22
CA HIS A 63 -10.87 -1.76 -5.94
C HIS A 63 -9.42 -1.47 -6.32
N ALA A 64 -8.54 -2.46 -6.14
CA ALA A 64 -7.14 -2.35 -6.53
C ALA A 64 -6.87 -2.95 -7.90
N TYR A 65 -6.13 -2.19 -8.70
CA TYR A 65 -5.71 -2.52 -10.05
C TYR A 65 -4.21 -2.37 -10.18
N VAL A 66 -3.59 -3.30 -10.89
CA VAL A 66 -2.22 -3.19 -11.38
C VAL A 66 -2.28 -2.89 -12.87
N ILE A 67 -1.63 -1.80 -13.27
CA ILE A 67 -1.51 -1.40 -14.65
C ILE A 67 -0.10 -1.77 -15.09
N GLN A 68 -0.01 -2.55 -16.16
CA GLN A 68 1.27 -2.94 -16.75
C GLN A 68 1.33 -2.48 -18.21
N ALA A 69 2.45 -1.87 -18.60
CA ALA A 69 2.69 -1.56 -20.00
C ALA A 69 2.86 -2.86 -20.81
N SER A 70 2.21 -2.95 -21.98
CA SER A 70 2.41 -4.03 -22.94
C SER A 70 2.53 -3.47 -24.36
N PHE A 71 2.88 -4.33 -25.32
CA PHE A 71 3.03 -3.93 -26.73
C PHE A 71 1.70 -3.45 -27.35
N ASP A 72 0.58 -4.07 -26.97
CA ASP A 72 -0.74 -3.77 -27.51
C ASP A 72 -1.49 -2.67 -26.72
N GLY A 73 -0.82 -2.05 -25.74
CA GLY A 73 -1.39 -1.06 -24.83
C GLY A 73 -1.29 -1.47 -23.35
N PRO A 74 -1.73 -0.63 -22.40
CA PRO A 74 -1.71 -0.97 -20.99
C PRO A 74 -2.70 -2.09 -20.69
N VAL A 75 -2.26 -3.10 -19.93
CA VAL A 75 -3.11 -4.14 -19.38
C VAL A 75 -3.50 -3.72 -17.97
N VAL A 76 -4.80 -3.65 -17.71
CA VAL A 76 -5.35 -3.34 -16.38
C VAL A 76 -5.77 -4.65 -15.73
N MET A 77 -5.10 -5.06 -14.67
CA MET A 77 -5.37 -6.32 -13.97
C MET A 77 -5.98 -6.01 -12.62
N ARG A 78 -7.13 -6.62 -12.31
CA ARG A 78 -7.68 -6.56 -10.95
C ARG A 78 -6.79 -7.39 -10.02
N MET A 79 -6.49 -6.87 -8.84
CA MET A 79 -5.66 -7.58 -7.86
C MET A 79 -6.28 -8.94 -7.48
N GLU A 80 -7.60 -9.05 -7.46
CA GLU A 80 -8.35 -10.29 -7.21
C GLU A 80 -8.12 -11.37 -8.29
N ASP A 81 -8.09 -10.99 -9.56
CA ASP A 81 -7.81 -11.92 -10.67
C ASP A 81 -6.36 -12.38 -10.62
N MET A 82 -5.43 -11.48 -10.29
CA MET A 82 -4.02 -11.83 -10.08
C MET A 82 -3.86 -12.83 -8.95
N ALA A 83 -4.52 -12.60 -7.80
CA ALA A 83 -4.51 -13.51 -6.65
C ALA A 83 -5.05 -14.89 -7.01
N ALA A 84 -6.16 -14.97 -7.75
CA ALA A 84 -6.75 -16.23 -8.20
C ALA A 84 -5.79 -17.00 -9.10
N VAL A 85 -5.22 -16.33 -10.10
CA VAL A 85 -4.27 -16.91 -11.06
C VAL A 85 -2.98 -17.38 -10.36
N MET A 86 -2.43 -16.59 -9.43
CA MET A 86 -1.24 -16.98 -8.66
C MET A 86 -1.53 -18.17 -7.72
N THR A 87 -2.75 -18.26 -7.17
CA THR A 87 -3.18 -19.39 -6.35
C THR A 87 -3.32 -20.67 -7.19
N GLU A 88 -3.88 -20.59 -8.40
CA GLU A 88 -3.92 -21.70 -9.37
C GLU A 88 -2.52 -22.22 -9.68
N GLN A 89 -1.59 -21.30 -9.96
CA GLN A 89 -0.20 -21.63 -10.25
C GLN A 89 0.50 -22.29 -9.06
N MET A 90 0.34 -21.75 -7.86
CA MET A 90 0.96 -22.31 -6.66
C MET A 90 0.49 -23.75 -6.41
N LYS A 91 -0.82 -24.00 -6.52
CA LYS A 91 -1.38 -25.36 -6.41
C LYS A 91 -0.83 -26.31 -7.47
N ARG A 92 -0.60 -25.82 -8.70
CA ARG A 92 -0.03 -26.62 -9.78
C ARG A 92 1.46 -26.94 -9.57
N MET A 93 2.24 -25.97 -9.12
CA MET A 93 3.69 -26.14 -8.87
C MET A 93 3.98 -26.92 -7.59
N MET A 94 3.10 -26.78 -6.59
CA MET A 94 3.23 -27.43 -5.29
C MET A 94 1.92 -28.18 -4.96
N PRO A 95 1.58 -29.24 -5.71
CA PRO A 95 0.34 -29.99 -5.50
C PRO A 95 0.27 -30.67 -4.13
N ASN A 96 1.44 -30.87 -3.51
CA ASN A 96 1.59 -31.45 -2.18
C ASN A 96 1.86 -30.39 -1.11
N LEU A 97 1.64 -29.09 -1.37
CA LEU A 97 1.79 -28.05 -0.34
C LEU A 97 0.76 -28.34 0.77
N PRO A 98 1.20 -28.63 2.01
CA PRO A 98 0.27 -28.85 3.10
C PRO A 98 -0.61 -27.61 3.29
N ALA A 99 -1.90 -27.80 3.61
CA ALA A 99 -2.81 -26.69 3.89
C ALA A 99 -2.33 -25.81 5.06
N ASP A 100 -1.42 -26.32 5.88
CA ASP A 100 -0.76 -25.66 7.01
C ASP A 100 0.73 -25.32 6.74
N ALA A 101 1.19 -25.32 5.48
CA ALA A 101 2.59 -25.04 5.14
C ALA A 101 3.09 -23.72 5.76
N ALA A 102 2.22 -22.71 5.82
CA ALA A 102 2.56 -21.42 6.41
C ALA A 102 2.39 -21.36 7.95
N LYS A 103 1.79 -22.37 8.60
CA LYS A 103 1.89 -22.55 10.06
C LYS A 103 3.33 -22.85 10.51
N ASN A 104 4.10 -23.50 9.62
CA ASN A 104 5.50 -23.83 9.86
C ASN A 104 6.45 -22.75 9.33
N MET A 105 5.94 -21.70 8.69
CA MET A 105 6.75 -20.54 8.31
C MET A 105 6.99 -19.64 9.53
N PRO A 106 8.23 -19.17 9.75
CA PRO A 106 8.48 -18.21 10.82
C PRO A 106 7.74 -16.90 10.52
N GLU A 107 6.96 -16.43 11.50
CA GLU A 107 6.31 -15.13 11.46
C GLU A 107 7.35 -14.01 11.33
N TRP A 108 7.09 -13.02 10.49
CA TRP A 108 7.87 -11.80 10.42
C TRP A 108 7.59 -10.96 11.66
N LYS A 109 8.34 -11.21 12.72
CA LYS A 109 8.23 -10.47 13.97
C LYS A 109 8.95 -9.14 13.82
N LEU A 110 8.20 -8.05 13.95
CA LEU A 110 8.79 -6.72 14.06
C LEU A 110 9.09 -6.39 15.52
N VAL A 111 10.31 -5.95 15.79
CA VAL A 111 10.74 -5.48 17.10
C VAL A 111 10.74 -3.95 17.10
N LYS A 112 9.97 -3.38 18.01
CA LYS A 112 9.92 -1.92 18.21
C LYS A 112 11.27 -1.43 18.74
N GLY A 113 11.83 -0.43 18.07
CA GLY A 113 13.04 0.27 18.42
C GLY A 113 12.78 1.68 18.97
N PRO A 114 13.83 2.52 19.04
CA PRO A 114 13.70 3.89 19.52
C PRO A 114 12.92 4.78 18.54
N ALA A 115 12.53 5.96 19.02
CA ALA A 115 12.11 7.04 18.15
C ALA A 115 13.32 7.53 17.33
N VAL A 116 13.08 7.80 16.06
CA VAL A 116 14.07 8.31 15.10
C VAL A 116 13.45 9.47 14.31
N THR A 117 14.30 10.26 13.67
CA THR A 117 13.86 11.36 12.80
C THR A 117 14.28 11.07 11.38
N ILE A 118 13.32 11.10 10.45
CA ILE A 118 13.53 10.95 9.02
C ILE A 118 13.15 12.26 8.36
N ARG A 119 14.13 12.98 7.81
CA ARG A 119 13.94 14.26 7.11
C ARG A 119 13.07 15.27 7.90
N GLY A 120 13.34 15.38 9.20
CA GLY A 120 12.64 16.28 10.12
C GLY A 120 11.31 15.75 10.68
N ARG A 121 10.87 14.55 10.29
CA ARG A 121 9.65 13.92 10.80
C ARG A 121 10.00 12.86 11.83
N GLN A 122 9.33 12.90 12.99
CA GLN A 122 9.50 11.89 14.02
C GLN A 122 8.73 10.62 13.67
N GLY A 123 9.35 9.48 13.95
CA GLY A 123 8.69 8.18 13.88
C GLY A 123 9.34 7.14 14.78
N VAL A 124 8.67 6.02 14.95
CA VAL A 124 9.14 4.87 15.72
C VAL A 124 9.77 3.85 14.76
N ALA A 125 11.01 3.46 15.02
CA ALA A 125 11.70 2.43 14.24
C ALA A 125 11.18 1.03 14.56
N TYR A 126 11.08 0.19 13.54
CA TYR A 126 10.76 -1.24 13.65
C TYR A 126 11.76 -2.06 12.85
N TYR A 127 12.31 -3.08 13.50
CA TYR A 127 13.38 -3.94 12.97
C TYR A 127 12.87 -5.37 12.79
N MET A 128 13.43 -6.11 11.83
CA MET A 128 13.16 -7.53 11.70
C MET A 128 13.73 -8.28 12.91
N GLY A 129 12.87 -8.97 13.65
CA GLY A 129 13.23 -9.80 14.79
C GLY A 129 14.00 -11.04 14.37
N GLY A 130 14.87 -11.54 15.25
CA GLY A 130 15.71 -12.71 15.00
C GLY A 130 17.03 -12.43 14.28
N LEU A 131 17.29 -11.18 13.86
CA LEU A 131 18.62 -10.77 13.42
C LEU A 131 19.57 -10.60 14.62
N PRO A 132 20.86 -11.00 14.51
CA PRO A 132 21.84 -10.77 15.56
C PRO A 132 21.94 -9.29 15.95
N LYS A 133 22.16 -8.99 17.24
CA LYS A 133 22.62 -7.65 17.65
C LYS A 133 23.88 -7.31 16.84
N ASN A 134 23.91 -6.12 16.23
CA ASN A 134 24.99 -5.64 15.34
C ASN A 134 25.05 -6.32 13.95
N SER A 135 23.94 -6.88 13.45
CA SER A 135 23.83 -7.23 12.03
C SER A 135 24.04 -5.97 11.17
N PRO A 136 24.76 -6.04 10.03
CA PRO A 136 25.01 -4.90 9.13
C PRO A 136 23.74 -4.30 8.48
N THR A 137 22.56 -4.78 8.86
CA THR A 137 21.25 -4.17 8.62
C THR A 137 20.86 -3.28 9.81
N GLU A 138 21.68 -2.28 10.14
CA GLU A 138 21.38 -1.31 11.21
C GLU A 138 20.22 -0.37 10.86
N SER A 139 19.77 -0.38 9.60
CA SER A 139 18.65 0.44 9.15
C SER A 139 17.31 -0.20 9.55
N PRO A 140 16.37 0.59 10.11
CA PRO A 140 15.04 0.09 10.41
C PRO A 140 14.33 -0.36 9.13
N MET A 141 13.60 -1.47 9.22
CA MET A 141 12.81 -1.97 8.08
C MET A 141 11.62 -1.06 7.81
N LEU A 142 11.01 -0.57 8.90
CA LEU A 142 9.95 0.41 8.91
C LEU A 142 10.24 1.51 9.92
N VAL A 143 9.81 2.71 9.61
CA VAL A 143 9.67 3.79 10.59
C VAL A 143 8.26 4.32 10.46
N ILE A 144 7.47 4.30 11.53
CA ILE A 144 6.07 4.75 11.52
C ILE A 144 5.95 6.10 12.21
N SER A 145 5.30 7.06 11.56
CA SER A 145 4.92 8.34 12.15
C SER A 145 3.44 8.36 12.50
N THR A 146 3.12 8.91 13.67
CA THR A 146 1.74 9.20 14.09
C THR A 146 1.36 10.66 13.84
N ASP A 147 2.13 11.38 13.00
CA ASP A 147 1.84 12.77 12.62
C ASP A 147 0.45 12.86 11.96
N PRO A 148 -0.51 13.61 12.52
CA PRO A 148 -1.85 13.74 11.96
C PRO A 148 -1.87 14.29 10.52
N ALA A 149 -0.85 15.07 10.13
CA ALA A 149 -0.73 15.57 8.77
C ALA A 149 -0.47 14.47 7.73
N LEU A 150 -0.05 13.28 8.16
CA LEU A 150 0.18 12.10 7.32
C LEU A 150 -0.95 11.08 7.41
N ALA A 151 -2.08 11.40 8.06
CA ALA A 151 -3.20 10.47 8.18
C ALA A 151 -3.73 9.93 6.84
N PRO A 152 -3.86 10.73 5.75
CA PRO A 152 -4.24 10.20 4.44
C PRO A 152 -3.27 9.13 3.93
N LEU A 153 -1.97 9.38 4.10
CA LEU A 153 -0.92 8.42 3.73
C LEU A 153 -0.98 7.15 4.57
N ALA A 154 -1.22 7.28 5.88
CA ALA A 154 -1.41 6.11 6.75
C ALA A 154 -2.55 5.22 6.25
N ALA A 155 -3.72 5.81 5.96
CA ALA A 155 -4.89 5.08 5.47
C ALA A 155 -4.65 4.42 4.11
N ALA A 156 -4.05 5.14 3.16
CA ALA A 156 -3.73 4.61 1.83
C ALA A 156 -2.75 3.43 1.91
N MET A 157 -1.70 3.55 2.73
CA MET A 157 -0.70 2.50 2.90
C MET A 157 -1.27 1.31 3.67
N GLU A 158 -2.07 1.51 4.71
CA GLU A 158 -2.78 0.43 5.41
C GLU A 158 -3.62 -0.38 4.43
N HIS A 159 -4.46 0.28 3.62
CA HIS A 159 -5.33 -0.38 2.66
C HIS A 159 -4.54 -1.19 1.63
N GLN A 160 -3.50 -0.59 1.04
CA GLN A 160 -2.63 -1.25 0.06
C GLN A 160 -1.94 -2.50 0.65
N PHE A 161 -1.44 -2.39 1.88
CA PHE A 161 -0.79 -3.52 2.54
C PHE A 161 -1.78 -4.61 2.93
N ALA A 162 -2.96 -4.27 3.46
CA ALA A 162 -4.00 -5.23 3.80
C ALA A 162 -4.44 -6.06 2.58
N MET A 163 -4.56 -5.43 1.41
CA MET A 163 -4.86 -6.15 0.16
C MET A 163 -3.72 -7.11 -0.23
N SER A 164 -2.47 -6.65 -0.11
CA SER A 164 -1.29 -7.45 -0.46
C SER A 164 -1.09 -8.64 0.50
N THR A 165 -1.28 -8.43 1.80
CA THR A 165 -1.18 -9.49 2.81
C THR A 165 -2.36 -10.45 2.75
N GLY A 166 -3.57 -9.96 2.44
CA GLY A 166 -4.75 -10.79 2.20
C GLY A 166 -4.55 -11.74 1.02
N MET A 167 -4.02 -11.24 -0.11
CA MET A 167 -3.65 -12.07 -1.27
C MET A 167 -2.66 -13.17 -0.88
N MET A 168 -1.59 -12.81 -0.18
CA MET A 168 -0.58 -13.79 0.27
C MET A 168 -1.17 -14.82 1.24
N GLY A 169 -2.02 -14.39 2.18
CA GLY A 169 -2.71 -15.27 3.10
C GLY A 169 -3.61 -16.28 2.39
N GLN A 170 -4.34 -15.85 1.35
CA GLN A 170 -5.14 -16.76 0.52
C GLN A 170 -4.28 -17.81 -0.20
N MET A 171 -3.14 -17.38 -0.76
CA MET A 171 -2.18 -18.28 -1.41
C MET A 171 -1.60 -19.31 -0.42
N LEU A 172 -1.35 -18.88 0.83
CA LEU A 172 -0.72 -19.69 1.88
C LEU A 172 -1.71 -20.41 2.81
N GLY A 173 -2.98 -20.58 2.41
CA GLY A 173 -3.94 -21.38 3.18
C GLY A 173 -4.51 -20.71 4.44
N GLY A 174 -4.53 -19.39 4.51
CA GLY A 174 -5.15 -18.60 5.58
C GLY A 174 -4.19 -18.07 6.64
N SER A 175 -2.91 -18.48 6.62
CA SER A 175 -1.87 -17.90 7.47
C SER A 175 -1.12 -16.77 6.76
N ASN A 176 -0.97 -15.64 7.44
CA ASN A 176 -0.27 -14.46 6.94
C ASN A 176 1.04 -14.27 7.74
N PRO A 177 2.21 -14.68 7.23
CA PRO A 177 3.48 -14.48 7.92
C PRO A 177 3.84 -12.99 8.12
N MET A 178 3.11 -12.08 7.46
CA MET A 178 3.28 -10.62 7.53
C MET A 178 2.28 -9.94 8.47
N SER A 179 1.52 -10.68 9.28
CA SER A 179 0.54 -10.15 10.26
C SER A 179 1.13 -9.06 11.16
N GLY A 180 2.36 -9.27 11.64
CA GLY A 180 3.07 -8.29 12.45
C GLY A 180 3.38 -6.98 11.72
N LEU A 181 3.68 -7.05 10.43
CA LEU A 181 3.85 -5.85 9.58
C LEU A 181 2.54 -5.09 9.43
N GLU A 182 1.46 -5.80 9.10
CA GLU A 182 0.13 -5.21 8.95
C GLU A 182 -0.32 -4.49 10.23
N ALA A 183 -0.12 -5.13 11.39
CA ALA A 183 -0.44 -4.53 12.69
C ALA A 183 0.35 -3.25 12.98
N VAL A 184 1.62 -3.18 12.56
CA VAL A 184 2.45 -1.97 12.72
C VAL A 184 2.01 -0.86 11.76
N LEU A 185 1.67 -1.18 10.51
CA LEU A 185 1.21 -0.19 9.52
C LEU A 185 -0.12 0.45 9.91
N LYS A 186 -0.99 -0.26 10.63
CA LYS A 186 -2.22 0.29 11.22
C LYS A 186 -1.98 1.39 12.26
N THR A 187 -0.74 1.56 12.73
CA THR A 187 -0.42 2.55 13.76
C THR A 187 -0.05 3.92 13.21
N GLY A 188 0.18 4.07 11.90
CA GLY A 188 0.49 5.36 11.30
C GLY A 188 1.16 5.30 9.93
N ALA A 189 1.61 6.45 9.45
CA ALA A 189 2.20 6.57 8.11
C ALA A 189 3.66 6.08 8.09
N PRO A 190 4.06 5.27 7.10
CA PRO A 190 5.45 4.84 6.98
C PRO A 190 6.33 5.99 6.48
N LEU A 191 7.28 6.43 7.29
CA LEU A 191 8.39 7.31 6.89
C LEU A 191 9.52 6.52 6.23
N VAL A 192 9.69 5.25 6.60
CA VAL A 192 10.58 4.31 5.92
C VAL A 192 9.77 3.08 5.55
N LEU A 193 9.88 2.67 4.30
CA LEU A 193 9.25 1.47 3.78
C LEU A 193 10.21 0.74 2.85
N THR A 194 10.54 -0.52 3.18
CA THR A 194 11.32 -1.40 2.29
C THR A 194 12.64 -0.77 1.81
N GLY A 195 13.30 0.02 2.66
CA GLY A 195 14.57 0.69 2.34
C GLY A 195 14.43 2.00 1.55
N MET A 196 13.21 2.49 1.35
CA MET A 196 12.93 3.83 0.82
C MET A 196 12.45 4.74 1.96
N GLU A 197 12.88 6.00 1.93
CA GLU A 197 12.49 7.01 2.91
C GLU A 197 11.55 8.03 2.30
N LEU A 198 10.56 8.48 3.07
CA LEU A 198 9.66 9.56 2.70
C LEU A 198 10.46 10.85 2.58
N ASP A 199 10.58 11.35 1.36
CA ASP A 199 11.33 12.56 1.01
C ASP A 199 10.47 13.81 1.15
N SER A 200 9.31 13.82 0.50
CA SER A 200 8.44 15.00 0.44
C SER A 200 6.96 14.61 0.47
N VAL A 201 6.14 15.52 0.98
CA VAL A 201 4.68 15.45 0.94
C VAL A 201 4.18 16.82 0.48
N THR A 202 3.38 16.85 -0.59
CA THR A 202 2.68 18.06 -1.04
C THR A 202 1.18 17.83 -1.04
N THR A 203 0.42 18.92 -1.00
CA THR A 203 -1.05 18.90 -1.01
C THR A 203 -1.62 19.66 -2.20
N ASP A 204 -0.87 19.67 -3.30
CA ASP A 204 -1.31 20.30 -4.54
C ASP A 204 -2.48 19.50 -5.13
N PRO A 205 -3.50 20.16 -5.71
CA PRO A 205 -4.60 19.46 -6.36
C PRO A 205 -4.12 18.50 -7.44
N ILE A 206 -4.66 17.28 -7.44
CA ILE A 206 -4.32 16.22 -8.37
C ILE A 206 -5.48 16.07 -9.37
N PRO A 207 -5.24 16.17 -10.69
CA PRO A 207 -6.30 15.99 -11.68
C PRO A 207 -6.98 14.63 -11.54
N PRO A 208 -8.33 14.53 -11.49
CA PRO A 208 -9.04 13.26 -11.34
C PRO A 208 -8.69 12.22 -12.41
N SER A 209 -8.34 12.68 -13.61
CA SER A 209 -7.87 11.81 -14.71
C SER A 209 -6.61 11.01 -14.37
N ARG A 210 -5.86 11.38 -13.32
CA ARG A 210 -4.72 10.60 -12.85
C ARG A 210 -5.11 9.27 -12.22
N PHE A 211 -6.31 9.17 -11.67
CA PHE A 211 -6.84 7.99 -10.98
C PHE A 211 -7.73 7.13 -11.89
N ALA A 212 -8.02 7.60 -13.11
CA ALA A 212 -8.77 6.84 -14.09
C ALA A 212 -7.98 5.63 -14.59
N LEU A 213 -8.68 4.51 -14.80
CA LEU A 213 -8.11 3.35 -15.47
C LEU A 213 -7.86 3.67 -16.95
N PRO A 214 -6.68 3.37 -17.51
CA PRO A 214 -6.35 3.71 -18.89
C PRO A 214 -6.99 2.77 -19.93
N ALA A 215 -7.56 1.66 -19.48
CA ALA A 215 -8.29 0.68 -20.26
C ALA A 215 -9.27 -0.07 -19.35
N GLU A 216 -10.19 -0.82 -19.95
CA GLU A 216 -11.07 -1.73 -19.21
C GLU A 216 -10.26 -2.83 -18.51
N PRO A 217 -10.70 -3.30 -17.33
CA PRO A 217 -10.08 -4.46 -16.67
C PRO A 217 -10.03 -5.67 -17.59
N ALA A 218 -8.85 -6.28 -17.68
CA ALA A 218 -8.59 -7.47 -18.48
C ALA A 218 -9.36 -8.68 -17.94
N THR A 219 -9.73 -9.60 -18.83
CA THR A 219 -10.30 -10.88 -18.40
C THR A 219 -9.26 -11.74 -17.68
N ILE A 220 -9.70 -12.69 -16.86
CA ILE A 220 -8.80 -13.56 -16.11
C ILE A 220 -7.87 -14.39 -17.02
N GLU A 221 -8.28 -14.70 -18.24
CA GLU A 221 -7.48 -15.39 -19.26
C GLU A 221 -6.33 -14.51 -19.75
N VAL A 222 -6.59 -13.21 -19.95
CA VAL A 222 -5.55 -12.24 -20.30
C VAL A 222 -4.59 -12.06 -19.13
N VAL A 223 -5.09 -11.98 -17.90
CA VAL A 223 -4.25 -11.96 -16.69
C VAL A 223 -3.36 -13.21 -16.63
N ARG A 224 -3.92 -14.39 -16.88
CA ARG A 224 -3.19 -15.67 -16.89
C ARG A 224 -2.05 -15.65 -17.92
N LYS A 225 -2.33 -15.23 -19.15
CA LYS A 225 -1.32 -15.05 -20.19
C LYS A 225 -0.23 -14.04 -19.79
N THR A 226 -0.64 -12.92 -19.20
CA THR A 226 0.25 -11.82 -18.80
C THR A 226 1.20 -12.22 -17.68
N LEU A 227 0.72 -13.01 -16.71
CA LEU A 227 1.54 -13.58 -15.64
C LEU A 227 2.39 -14.78 -16.08
N GLY A 228 2.42 -15.10 -17.38
CA GLY A 228 3.25 -16.17 -17.95
C GLY A 228 2.69 -17.58 -17.77
N LEU A 229 1.38 -17.70 -17.52
CA LEU A 229 0.68 -18.96 -17.38
C LEU A 229 -0.05 -19.29 -18.68
N SER A 230 0.62 -19.98 -19.60
CA SER A 230 -0.09 -20.56 -20.74
C SER A 230 -0.90 -21.77 -20.28
N PRO A 231 -2.15 -21.97 -20.75
CA PRO A 231 -2.82 -23.25 -20.61
C PRO A 231 -1.99 -24.28 -21.39
N SER A 232 -1.48 -25.28 -20.69
CA SER A 232 -0.97 -26.51 -21.27
C SER A 232 -2.11 -27.40 -21.71
#